data_AF-A0ABD1SAS7-F1
#
_entry.id   AF-A0ABD1SAS7-F1
#
_cell.length_a   1.000
_cell.length_b   1.000
_cell.length_c   1.000
_cell.angle_alpha   90.00
_cell.angle_beta   90.00
_cell.angle_gamma   90.00
#
_symmetry.space_group_name_H-M   'P 1'
#
loop_
_entity.id
_entity.type
_entity.pdbx_description
1 polymer ?
#
loop_
_entity_poly.entity_id
_entity_poly.type
_entity_poly.pdbx_seq_one_letter_code
_entity_poly.pdbx_strand_id
1 'polypeptide(L)'
;MQQHKKLAADASKSEEYKHDMEGLQVTVESMRTAYEQLRVDFKESDTNVLHLTKKLDDANAAQKAEGLRGSLEASEKGRNDAEAEIVRLLDQKNEMEKKMESVEADYVENFHNTEVYTNFSDYFAKVGHQEVLAALILEYPDFSISSLEARFPPPDDGDDC
;
A
#
# COMPACT_ATOMS: atom_id res chain seq x y z
N MET A 1 -75.02 6.50 84.73
CA MET A 1 -74.60 7.37 83.60
C MET A 1 -73.16 7.16 83.11
N GLN A 2 -72.20 6.74 83.93
CA GLN A 2 -70.79 6.57 83.49
C GLN A 2 -70.53 5.38 82.54
N GLN A 3 -71.24 4.26 82.69
CA GLN A 3 -71.07 3.07 81.81
C GLN A 3 -71.47 3.32 80.35
N HIS A 4 -72.58 4.02 80.11
CA HIS A 4 -73.04 4.35 78.75
C HIS A 4 -72.08 5.30 78.01
N LYS A 5 -71.44 6.24 78.73
CA LYS A 5 -70.43 7.13 78.13
C LYS A 5 -69.16 6.37 77.74
N LYS A 6 -68.78 5.35 78.50
CA LYS A 6 -67.60 4.52 78.21
C LYS A 6 -67.82 3.62 76.99
N LEU A 7 -68.97 2.97 76.91
CA LEU A 7 -69.37 2.16 75.75
C LEU A 7 -69.45 2.97 74.45
N ALA A 8 -69.98 4.19 74.51
CA ALA A 8 -70.04 5.07 73.33
C ALA A 8 -68.65 5.54 72.87
N ALA A 9 -67.74 5.83 73.81
CA ALA A 9 -66.35 6.19 73.49
C ALA A 9 -65.54 5.02 72.92
N ASP A 10 -65.75 3.80 73.46
CA ASP A 10 -65.10 2.59 72.96
C ASP A 10 -65.63 2.20 71.56
N ALA A 11 -66.93 2.40 71.30
CA ALA A 11 -67.52 2.21 69.97
C ALA A 11 -66.96 3.22 68.95
N SER A 12 -66.88 4.50 69.31
CA SER A 12 -66.31 5.54 68.43
C SER A 12 -64.85 5.28 68.08
N LYS A 13 -64.03 4.83 69.05
CA LYS A 13 -62.64 4.42 68.79
C LYS A 13 -62.54 3.18 67.92
N SER A 14 -63.46 2.22 68.07
CA SER A 14 -63.47 1.02 67.25
C SER A 14 -63.85 1.31 65.79
N GLU A 15 -64.69 2.31 65.53
CA GLU A 15 -65.02 2.75 64.17
C GLU A 15 -63.86 3.54 63.53
N GLU A 16 -63.20 4.43 64.27
CA GLU A 16 -61.96 5.09 63.80
C GLU A 16 -60.88 4.07 63.43
N TYR A 17 -60.64 3.06 64.28
CA TYR A 17 -59.68 2.00 63.98
C TYR A 17 -60.01 1.19 62.72
N LYS A 18 -61.30 0.96 62.46
CA LYS A 18 -61.74 0.30 61.23
C LYS A 18 -61.48 1.16 60.00
N HIS A 19 -61.83 2.44 60.08
CA HIS A 19 -61.63 3.38 58.99
C HIS A 19 -60.13 3.57 58.67
N ASP A 20 -59.29 3.66 59.70
CA ASP A 20 -57.83 3.76 59.53
C ASP A 20 -57.23 2.47 58.94
N MET A 21 -57.71 1.30 59.35
CA MET A 21 -57.32 0.00 58.77
C MET A 21 -57.72 -0.11 57.29
N GLU A 22 -58.92 0.34 56.93
CA GLU A 22 -59.41 0.36 55.55
C GLU A 22 -58.56 1.32 54.68
N GLY A 23 -58.22 2.51 55.20
CA GLY A 23 -57.34 3.45 54.52
C GLY A 23 -55.91 2.92 54.32
N LEU A 24 -55.38 2.22 55.32
CA LEU A 24 -54.07 1.56 55.24
C LEU A 24 -54.09 0.42 54.22
N GLN A 25 -55.15 -0.39 54.20
CA GLN A 25 -55.31 -1.51 53.28
C GLN A 25 -55.37 -1.03 51.82
N VAL A 26 -56.14 0.03 51.53
CA VAL A 26 -56.19 0.65 50.19
C VAL A 26 -54.81 1.16 49.77
N THR A 27 -54.04 1.75 50.69
CA THR A 27 -52.69 2.24 50.42
C THR A 27 -51.72 1.09 50.10
N VAL A 28 -51.79 -0.01 50.85
CA VAL A 28 -50.95 -1.20 50.62
C VAL A 28 -51.28 -1.86 49.27
N GLU A 29 -52.57 -1.99 48.93
CA GLU A 29 -53.01 -2.55 47.64
C GLU A 29 -52.53 -1.67 46.46
N SER A 30 -52.59 -0.35 46.62
CA SER A 30 -52.09 0.63 45.65
C SER A 30 -50.57 0.50 45.46
N MET A 31 -49.79 0.44 46.54
CA MET A 31 -48.33 0.27 46.46
C MET A 31 -47.94 -1.06 45.84
N ARG A 32 -48.68 -2.14 46.16
CA ARG A 32 -48.48 -3.46 45.55
C ARG A 32 -48.69 -3.42 44.04
N THR A 33 -49.78 -2.79 43.60
CA THR A 33 -50.08 -2.62 42.17
C THR A 33 -48.98 -1.82 41.46
N ALA A 34 -48.52 -0.72 42.06
CA ALA A 34 -47.42 0.08 41.51
C ALA A 34 -46.10 -0.70 41.42
N TYR A 35 -45.80 -1.53 42.43
CA TYR A 35 -44.62 -2.39 42.42
C TYR A 35 -44.70 -3.48 41.35
N GLU A 36 -45.87 -4.12 41.18
CA GLU A 36 -46.08 -5.12 40.14
C GLU A 36 -45.95 -4.52 38.74
N GLN A 37 -46.46 -3.31 38.52
CA GLN A 37 -46.26 -2.56 37.27
C GLN A 37 -44.78 -2.26 37.02
N LEU A 38 -44.08 -1.69 38.01
CA LEU A 38 -42.65 -1.40 37.89
C LEU A 38 -41.83 -2.66 37.59
N ARG A 39 -42.21 -3.81 38.14
CA ARG A 39 -41.56 -5.10 37.86
C ARG A 39 -41.77 -5.55 36.41
N VAL A 40 -42.94 -5.29 35.82
CA VAL A 40 -43.21 -5.59 34.41
C VAL A 40 -42.38 -4.66 33.53
N ASP A 41 -42.41 -3.35 33.81
CA ASP A 41 -41.68 -2.33 33.05
C ASP A 41 -40.16 -2.60 33.09
N PHE A 42 -39.64 -3.03 34.24
CA PHE A 42 -38.23 -3.39 34.38
C PHE A 42 -37.85 -4.60 33.50
N LYS A 43 -38.68 -5.64 33.45
CA LYS A 43 -38.42 -6.81 32.60
C LYS A 43 -38.47 -6.45 31.11
N GLU A 44 -39.40 -5.58 30.72
CA GLU A 44 -39.47 -5.10 29.35
C GLU A 44 -38.24 -4.26 28.99
N SER A 45 -37.80 -3.39 29.92
CA SER A 45 -36.57 -2.63 29.78
C SER A 45 -35.34 -3.53 29.61
N ASP A 46 -35.16 -4.54 30.47
CA ASP A 46 -34.05 -5.51 30.36
C ASP A 46 -34.06 -6.24 29.02
N THR A 47 -35.23 -6.66 28.55
CA THR A 47 -35.39 -7.33 27.25
C THR A 47 -35.00 -6.39 26.11
N ASN A 48 -35.42 -5.12 26.19
CA ASN A 48 -35.08 -4.10 25.21
C ASN A 48 -33.59 -3.80 25.19
N VAL A 49 -32.93 -3.70 26.36
CA VAL A 49 -31.49 -3.48 26.48
C VAL A 49 -30.71 -4.64 25.86
N LEU A 50 -31.10 -5.89 26.15
CA LEU A 50 -30.45 -7.06 25.55
C LEU A 50 -30.60 -7.07 24.03
N HIS A 51 -31.79 -6.76 23.52
CA HIS A 51 -32.05 -6.70 22.08
C HIS A 51 -31.25 -5.59 21.39
N LEU A 52 -31.16 -4.40 22.00
CA LEU A 52 -30.35 -3.29 21.49
C LEU A 52 -28.85 -3.59 21.53
N THR A 53 -28.38 -4.23 22.60
CA THR A 53 -26.97 -4.65 22.74
C THR A 53 -26.59 -5.60 21.61
N LYS A 54 -27.43 -6.62 21.35
CA LYS A 54 -27.20 -7.55 20.24
C LYS A 54 -27.16 -6.83 18.89
N LYS A 55 -28.10 -5.90 18.63
CA LYS A 55 -28.09 -5.11 17.39
C LYS A 55 -26.83 -4.28 17.23
N LEU A 56 -26.30 -3.72 18.32
CA LEU A 56 -25.05 -2.96 18.30
C LEU A 56 -23.86 -3.87 17.99
N ASP A 57 -23.79 -5.06 18.58
CA ASP A 57 -22.75 -6.05 18.31
C ASP A 57 -22.77 -6.49 16.85
N ASP A 58 -23.96 -6.80 16.31
CA ASP A 58 -24.15 -7.17 14.90
C ASP A 58 -23.72 -6.03 13.96
N ALA A 59 -24.09 -4.78 14.28
CA ALA A 59 -23.69 -3.60 13.50
C ALA A 59 -22.17 -3.37 13.53
N ASN A 60 -21.53 -3.51 14.69
CA ASN A 60 -20.07 -3.38 14.82
C ASN A 60 -19.34 -4.47 14.03
N ALA A 61 -19.84 -5.72 14.06
CA ALA A 61 -19.28 -6.82 13.30
C ALA A 61 -19.39 -6.56 11.78
N ALA A 62 -20.54 -6.10 11.32
CA ALA A 62 -20.78 -5.74 9.92
C ALA A 62 -19.85 -4.61 9.47
N GLN A 63 -19.74 -3.53 10.25
CA GLN A 63 -18.86 -2.40 9.95
C GLN A 63 -17.39 -2.82 9.86
N LYS A 64 -16.93 -3.69 10.78
CA LYS A 64 -15.57 -4.23 10.74
C LYS A 64 -15.32 -5.07 9.49
N ALA A 65 -16.28 -5.92 9.11
CA ALA A 65 -16.19 -6.74 7.91
C ALA A 65 -16.15 -5.88 6.63
N GLU A 66 -16.96 -4.83 6.55
CA GLU A 66 -16.98 -3.90 5.42
C GLU A 66 -15.67 -3.12 5.31
N GLY A 67 -15.12 -2.63 6.43
CA GLY A 67 -13.82 -1.97 6.45
C GLY A 67 -12.68 -2.87 5.97
N LEU A 68 -12.68 -4.14 6.37
CA LEU A 68 -11.72 -5.14 5.90
C LEU A 68 -11.89 -5.43 4.41
N ARG A 69 -13.13 -5.54 3.91
CA ARG A 69 -13.39 -5.77 2.49
C ARG A 69 -12.90 -4.60 1.63
N GLY A 70 -13.20 -3.37 2.02
CA GLY A 70 -12.71 -2.18 1.31
C GLY A 70 -11.18 -2.09 1.31
N SER A 71 -10.53 -2.46 2.41
CA SER A 71 -9.07 -2.52 2.48
C SER A 71 -8.48 -3.62 1.57
N LEU A 72 -9.13 -4.78 1.48
CA LEU A 72 -8.71 -5.87 0.61
C LEU A 72 -8.84 -5.47 -0.87
N GLU A 73 -10.00 -4.93 -1.26
CA GLU A 73 -10.24 -4.46 -2.64
C GLU A 73 -9.24 -3.38 -3.05
N ALA A 74 -8.93 -2.43 -2.17
CA ALA A 74 -7.92 -1.40 -2.42
C ALA A 74 -6.51 -2.00 -2.57
N SER A 75 -6.16 -2.98 -1.74
CA SER A 75 -4.87 -3.67 -1.81
C SER A 75 -4.72 -4.50 -3.08
N GLU A 76 -5.77 -5.23 -3.49
CA GLU A 76 -5.77 -6.02 -4.72
C GLU A 76 -5.65 -5.13 -5.95
N LYS A 77 -6.39 -4.02 -5.97
CA LYS A 77 -6.28 -3.02 -7.03
C LYS A 77 -4.86 -2.46 -7.11
N GLY A 78 -4.29 -2.02 -5.98
CA GLY A 78 -2.92 -1.49 -5.95
C GLY A 78 -1.87 -2.50 -6.41
N ARG A 79 -2.05 -3.79 -6.07
CA ARG A 79 -1.18 -4.87 -6.54
C ARG A 79 -1.27 -5.05 -8.06
N ASN A 80 -2.48 -5.09 -8.61
CA ASN A 80 -2.69 -5.26 -10.04
C ASN A 80 -2.14 -4.06 -10.85
N ASP A 81 -2.32 -2.83 -10.35
CA ASP A 81 -1.78 -1.62 -10.97
C ASP A 81 -0.24 -1.65 -10.97
N ALA A 82 0.38 -2.08 -9.87
CA ALA A 82 1.83 -2.21 -9.77
C ALA A 82 2.37 -3.31 -10.70
N GLU A 83 1.68 -4.45 -10.80
CA GLU A 83 2.06 -5.56 -11.70
C GLU A 83 1.99 -5.12 -13.17
N ALA A 84 0.94 -4.39 -13.56
CA ALA A 84 0.82 -3.84 -14.91
C ALA A 84 1.96 -2.85 -15.24
N GLU A 85 2.34 -2.00 -14.28
CA GLU A 85 3.43 -1.05 -14.48
C GLU A 85 4.80 -1.76 -14.58
N ILE A 86 5.03 -2.82 -13.81
CA ILE A 86 6.23 -3.65 -13.93
C ILE A 86 6.34 -4.25 -15.32
N VAL A 87 5.25 -4.83 -15.84
CA VAL A 87 5.22 -5.39 -17.19
C VAL A 87 5.54 -4.31 -18.23
N ARG A 88 4.92 -3.13 -18.12
CA ARG A 88 5.17 -2.01 -19.02
C ARG A 88 6.63 -1.56 -19.03
N LEU A 89 7.25 -1.47 -17.85
CA LEU A 89 8.66 -1.09 -17.71
C LEU A 89 9.60 -2.17 -18.27
N LEU A 90 9.27 -3.45 -18.09
CA LEU A 90 10.03 -4.56 -18.67
C LEU A 90 9.97 -4.54 -20.20
N ASP A 91 8.78 -4.30 -20.76
CA ASP A 91 8.62 -4.19 -22.22
C ASP A 91 9.42 -3.02 -22.80
N GLN A 92 9.39 -1.86 -22.13
CA GLN A 92 10.20 -0.70 -22.52
C GLN A 92 11.69 -0.98 -22.44
N LYS A 93 12.14 -1.64 -21.37
CA LYS A 93 13.54 -2.06 -21.22
C LYS A 93 13.96 -2.95 -22.39
N ASN A 94 13.18 -3.98 -22.69
CA ASN A 94 13.46 -4.92 -23.78
C ASN A 94 13.49 -4.22 -25.14
N GLU A 95 12.61 -3.23 -25.38
CA GLU A 95 12.63 -2.43 -26.61
C GLU A 95 13.88 -1.57 -26.73
N MET A 96 14.32 -0.95 -25.61
CA MET A 96 15.57 -0.18 -25.59
C MET A 96 16.79 -1.06 -25.81
N GLU A 97 16.85 -2.25 -25.21
CA GLU A 97 17.95 -3.20 -25.43
C GLU A 97 18.03 -3.60 -26.92
N LYS A 98 16.91 -3.92 -27.56
CA LYS A 98 16.88 -4.22 -29.00
C LYS A 98 17.32 -3.04 -29.87
N LYS A 99 16.91 -1.82 -29.53
CA LYS A 99 17.36 -0.61 -30.24
C LYS A 99 18.86 -0.40 -30.07
N MET A 100 19.38 -0.62 -28.87
CA MET A 100 20.80 -0.51 -28.58
C MET A 100 21.61 -1.53 -29.38
N GLU A 101 21.20 -2.80 -29.38
CA GLU A 101 21.81 -3.85 -30.20
C GLU A 101 21.81 -3.49 -31.69
N SER A 102 20.71 -2.92 -32.19
CA SER A 102 20.61 -2.47 -33.58
C SER A 102 21.56 -1.31 -33.89
N VAL A 103 21.71 -0.35 -32.98
CA VAL A 103 22.61 0.81 -33.15
C VAL A 103 24.07 0.35 -33.09
N GLU A 104 24.40 -0.57 -32.18
CA GLU A 104 25.74 -1.15 -32.09
C GLU A 104 26.10 -1.93 -33.35
N ALA A 105 25.18 -2.75 -33.86
CA ALA A 105 25.39 -3.48 -35.10
C ALA A 105 25.61 -2.52 -36.29
N ASP A 106 24.79 -1.48 -36.41
CA ASP A 106 24.91 -0.45 -37.44
C ASP A 106 26.25 0.31 -37.33
N TYR A 107 26.66 0.66 -36.11
CA TYR A 107 27.95 1.31 -35.86
C TYR A 107 29.14 0.43 -36.29
N VAL A 108 29.10 -0.87 -35.99
CA VAL A 108 30.17 -1.81 -36.37
C VAL A 108 30.21 -1.99 -37.89
N GLU A 109 29.05 -2.20 -38.54
CA GLU A 109 28.96 -2.34 -39.99
C GLU A 109 29.48 -1.09 -40.71
N ASN A 110 29.14 0.09 -40.18
CA ASN A 110 29.51 1.39 -40.75
C ASN A 110 30.74 2.02 -40.08
N PHE A 111 31.54 1.26 -39.33
CA PHE A 111 32.67 1.80 -38.57
C PHE A 111 33.64 2.59 -39.46
N HIS A 112 33.87 2.11 -40.68
CA HIS A 112 34.73 2.75 -41.69
C HIS A 112 34.24 4.14 -42.14
N ASN A 113 32.97 4.47 -41.94
CA ASN A 113 32.37 5.77 -42.26
C ASN A 113 32.41 6.74 -41.07
N THR A 114 32.92 6.30 -39.92
CA THR A 114 32.97 7.13 -38.71
C THR A 114 34.18 8.07 -38.72
N GLU A 115 34.05 9.22 -38.07
CA GLU A 115 35.19 10.13 -37.86
C GLU A 115 36.36 9.44 -37.13
N VAL A 116 36.07 8.47 -36.26
CA VAL A 116 37.09 7.69 -35.55
C VAL A 116 37.94 6.91 -36.54
N TYR A 117 37.32 6.19 -37.47
CA TYR A 117 38.05 5.46 -38.51
C TYR A 117 38.78 6.41 -39.44
N THR A 118 38.16 7.49 -39.88
CA THR A 118 38.80 8.49 -40.75
C THR A 118 40.06 9.07 -40.09
N ASN A 119 39.96 9.50 -38.82
CA ASN A 119 41.10 10.04 -38.08
C ASN A 119 42.21 8.99 -37.88
N PHE A 120 41.84 7.74 -37.56
CA PHE A 120 42.79 6.64 -37.43
C PHE A 120 43.49 6.34 -38.77
N SER A 121 42.72 6.24 -39.84
CA SER A 121 43.22 5.96 -41.20
C SER A 121 44.17 7.07 -41.65
N ASP A 122 43.81 8.33 -41.42
CA ASP A 122 44.66 9.49 -41.73
C ASP A 122 45.96 9.49 -40.91
N TYR A 123 45.87 9.23 -39.61
CA TYR A 123 47.06 9.10 -38.75
C TYR A 123 47.96 7.94 -39.23
N PHE A 124 47.38 6.78 -39.50
CA PHE A 124 48.13 5.60 -39.92
C PHE A 124 48.80 5.82 -41.28
N ALA A 125 48.10 6.45 -42.22
CA ALA A 125 48.62 6.82 -43.53
C ALA A 125 49.75 7.85 -43.43
N LYS A 126 49.68 8.82 -42.51
CA LYS A 126 50.70 9.86 -42.37
C LYS A 126 51.96 9.39 -41.63
N VAL A 127 51.79 8.74 -40.48
CA VAL A 127 52.91 8.49 -39.55
C VAL A 127 52.82 7.15 -38.82
N GLY A 128 51.61 6.64 -38.55
CA GLY A 128 51.45 5.44 -37.72
C GLY A 128 52.15 4.19 -38.26
N HIS A 129 52.23 4.01 -39.59
CA HIS A 129 52.95 2.89 -40.18
C HIS A 129 54.47 2.95 -39.91
N GLN A 130 55.08 4.14 -39.87
CA GLN A 130 56.50 4.30 -39.55
C GLN A 130 56.79 3.96 -38.08
N GLU A 131 55.91 4.36 -37.17
CA GLU A 131 56.03 4.02 -35.76
C GLU A 131 55.99 2.49 -35.53
N VAL A 132 55.13 1.78 -36.27
CA VAL A 132 55.07 0.30 -36.23
C VAL A 132 56.34 -0.34 -36.79
N LEU A 133 56.87 0.15 -37.91
CA LEU A 133 58.12 -0.36 -38.49
C LEU A 133 59.31 -0.13 -37.54
N ALA A 134 59.40 1.06 -36.93
CA ALA A 134 60.44 1.37 -35.95
C ALA A 134 60.36 0.44 -34.72
N ALA A 135 59.16 0.15 -34.23
CA ALA A 135 58.95 -0.80 -33.14
C ALA A 135 59.39 -2.23 -33.52
N LEU A 136 59.09 -2.68 -34.74
CA LEU A 136 59.51 -4.00 -35.24
C LEU A 136 61.02 -4.15 -35.32
N ILE A 137 61.75 -3.11 -35.76
CA ILE A 137 63.22 -3.12 -35.79
C ILE A 137 63.80 -3.25 -34.38
N LEU A 138 63.20 -2.53 -33.42
CA LEU A 138 63.64 -2.56 -32.02
C LEU A 138 63.39 -3.91 -31.34
N GLU A 139 62.25 -4.54 -31.62
CA GLU A 139 61.88 -5.81 -30.99
C GLU A 139 62.52 -7.03 -31.68
N TYR A 140 62.69 -6.98 -33.00
CA TYR A 140 63.23 -8.08 -33.81
C TYR A 140 64.35 -7.60 -34.76
N PRO A 141 65.54 -7.26 -34.23
CA PRO A 141 66.62 -6.64 -35.01
C PRO A 141 67.20 -7.55 -36.11
N ASP A 142 67.13 -8.87 -35.93
CA ASP A 142 67.63 -9.85 -36.90
C ASP A 142 66.58 -10.23 -37.97
N PHE A 143 65.34 -9.76 -37.83
CA PHE A 143 64.27 -10.03 -38.78
C PHE A 143 64.32 -9.00 -39.91
N SER A 144 64.57 -9.45 -41.14
CA SER A 144 64.60 -8.57 -42.30
C SER A 144 63.20 -8.07 -42.63
N ILE A 145 62.95 -6.78 -42.37
CA ILE A 145 61.70 -6.09 -42.71
C ILE A 145 61.79 -5.26 -43.99
N SER A 146 62.85 -5.43 -44.78
CA SER A 146 63.13 -4.58 -45.95
C SER A 146 62.00 -4.59 -46.99
N SER A 147 61.22 -5.69 -47.08
CA SER A 147 60.04 -5.76 -47.94
C SER A 147 58.86 -4.93 -47.43
N LEU A 148 58.75 -4.72 -46.11
CA LEU A 148 57.76 -3.85 -45.48
C LEU A 148 58.17 -2.38 -45.59
N GLU A 149 59.44 -2.05 -45.34
CA GLU A 149 59.98 -0.69 -45.53
C GLU A 149 59.84 -0.23 -46.98
N ALA A 150 60.10 -1.10 -47.96
CA ALA A 150 59.91 -0.79 -49.37
C ALA A 150 58.43 -0.59 -49.76
N ARG A 151 57.50 -1.24 -49.05
CA ARG A 151 56.06 -1.15 -49.31
C ARG A 151 55.41 0.04 -48.63
N PHE A 152 55.96 0.49 -47.51
CA PHE A 152 55.50 1.62 -46.71
C PHE A 152 56.64 2.61 -46.50
N PRO A 153 57.03 3.34 -47.57
CA PRO A 153 58.11 4.31 -47.48
C PRO A 153 57.73 5.46 -46.52
N PRO A 154 58.73 6.17 -45.95
CA PRO A 154 58.48 7.37 -45.18
C PRO A 154 57.61 8.37 -45.96
N PRO A 155 56.74 9.15 -45.29
CA PRO A 155 56.03 10.24 -45.95
C PRO A 155 57.05 11.15 -46.65
N ASP A 156 56.76 11.49 -47.91
CA ASP A 156 57.61 12.38 -48.71
C ASP A 156 57.53 13.77 -48.06
N ASP A 157 58.61 14.18 -47.39
CA ASP A 157 58.75 15.52 -46.83
C ASP A 157 58.78 16.48 -48.04
N GLY A 158 57.63 17.00 -48.45
CA GLY A 158 57.53 17.84 -49.65
C GLY A 158 58.56 18.98 -49.66
N ASP A 159 59.68 18.75 -50.33
CA ASP A 159 60.62 19.78 -50.75
C ASP A 159 59.96 20.53 -51.91
N ASP A 160 59.07 21.45 -51.58
CA ASP A 160 58.78 22.61 -52.43
C ASP A 160 60.06 23.46 -52.50
N CYS A 161 60.92 23.15 -53.47
CA CYS A 161 61.96 24.02 -54.00
C CYS A 161 61.45 24.83 -55.19
#